data_AF-A0A959SNQ9-F1
#
_entry.id   AF-A0A959SNQ9-F1
#
_cell.length_a   1.000
_cell.length_b   1.000
_cell.length_c   1.000
_cell.angle_alpha   90.00
_cell.angle_beta   90.00
_cell.angle_gamma   90.00
#
_symmetry.space_group_name_H-M   'P 1'
#
loop_
_entity.id
_entity.type
_entity.pdbx_description
1 polymer ?
#
loop_
_entity_poly.entity_id
_entity_poly.type
_entity_poly.pdbx_seq_one_letter_code
_entity_poly.pdbx_strand_id
1 'polypeptide(L)'
;MQRSLVALIAISLLSACGGAGNTAEQPANTDTLSVDTFQWEVDQFADVRVLRYQVPGWEQLSLQQKKLAYYLTMAGLSGRDILWDQNYRHNLEVRKALEKILRDYKGERSGADWDNFMLYAKQVFFANGIHHHYGMGKFMPNFPRPYFDSLVAGSGAGIAKETVDILFDPAVDTKKVSLDRDKDVVLASAVNFYGDDVNAKEVAAFYAAREDKNDSTPLSWGLNSKLVRGADGKLMEQTWKVGGMYGAALSEVVKWLEKAKEVAENPQQAKAIGLLIEYY
;
A
#
# COMPACT_ATOMS: atom_id res chain seq x y z
N MET A 1 27.01 -56.41 -27.77
CA MET A 1 27.45 -56.66 -26.39
C MET A 1 28.45 -55.59 -26.00
N GLN A 2 27.99 -54.54 -25.32
CA GLN A 2 28.85 -53.49 -24.76
C GLN A 2 28.23 -53.16 -23.40
N ARG A 3 28.98 -53.49 -22.34
CA ARG A 3 28.58 -53.28 -20.94
C ARG A 3 28.98 -51.87 -20.54
N SER A 4 28.01 -51.06 -20.15
CA SER A 4 28.23 -49.74 -19.55
C SER A 4 28.59 -49.90 -18.07
N LEU A 5 29.66 -49.21 -17.69
CA LEU A 5 30.21 -49.07 -16.34
C LEU A 5 29.55 -47.83 -15.68
N VAL A 6 28.99 -47.93 -14.48
CA VAL A 6 28.83 -46.78 -13.57
C VAL A 6 29.13 -47.26 -12.15
N ALA A 7 30.10 -46.59 -11.53
CA ALA A 7 30.74 -46.93 -10.28
C ALA A 7 29.99 -46.37 -9.06
N LEU A 8 29.99 -47.15 -7.97
CA LEU A 8 29.65 -46.78 -6.60
C LEU A 8 30.89 -46.20 -5.91
N ILE A 9 30.81 -45.03 -5.28
CA ILE A 9 31.78 -44.53 -4.28
C ILE A 9 30.95 -43.74 -3.24
N ALA A 10 30.60 -44.36 -2.10
CA ALA A 10 31.33 -44.45 -0.84
C ALA A 10 31.47 -43.10 -0.08
N ILE A 11 30.73 -43.02 1.02
CA ILE A 11 30.59 -41.92 1.97
C ILE A 11 31.89 -41.72 2.76
N SER A 12 32.37 -40.48 2.85
CA SER A 12 33.49 -40.09 3.71
C SER A 12 33.00 -39.60 5.08
N LEU A 13 33.37 -40.35 6.12
CA LEU A 13 33.33 -39.93 7.52
C LEU A 13 34.56 -39.06 7.82
N LEU A 14 34.34 -37.88 8.41
CA LEU A 14 35.38 -37.13 9.12
C LEU A 14 34.87 -36.79 10.52
N SER A 15 35.40 -37.49 11.51
CA SER A 15 35.31 -37.16 12.93
C SER A 15 36.41 -36.17 13.29
N ALA A 16 36.06 -35.09 14.01
CA ALA A 16 37.03 -34.22 14.68
C ALA A 16 36.75 -34.25 16.19
N CYS A 17 37.82 -34.45 16.96
CA CYS A 17 37.84 -34.68 18.41
C CYS A 17 37.73 -33.39 19.24
N GLY A 18 37.15 -33.53 20.44
CA GLY A 18 37.82 -33.09 21.67
C GLY A 18 37.35 -31.77 22.30
N GLY A 19 36.53 -31.89 23.36
CA GLY A 19 36.30 -30.83 24.33
C GLY A 19 35.49 -31.36 25.51
N ALA A 20 36.17 -31.76 26.60
CA ALA A 20 35.54 -32.13 27.86
C ALA A 20 34.94 -30.88 28.53
N GLY A 21 33.62 -30.84 28.65
CA GLY A 21 32.89 -29.83 29.39
C GLY A 21 31.51 -30.38 29.76
N ASN A 22 31.19 -30.35 31.06
CA ASN A 22 29.93 -30.78 31.64
C ASN A 22 28.71 -30.33 30.83
N THR A 23 28.07 -31.26 30.11
CA THR A 23 26.68 -31.10 29.67
C THR A 23 25.78 -31.66 30.76
N ALA A 24 25.22 -30.76 31.57
CA ALA A 24 23.97 -31.04 32.25
C ALA A 24 22.94 -31.47 31.20
N GLU A 25 22.26 -32.60 31.43
CA GLU A 25 21.08 -32.98 30.66
C GLU A 25 20.07 -31.82 30.71
N GLN A 26 19.90 -31.12 29.60
CA GLN A 26 18.67 -30.36 29.40
C GLN A 26 17.53 -31.37 29.32
N PRO A 27 16.45 -31.23 30.11
CA PRO A 27 15.28 -32.06 29.92
C PRO A 27 14.78 -31.81 28.48
N ALA A 28 14.57 -32.90 27.75
CA ALA A 28 13.95 -32.86 26.45
C ALA A 28 12.63 -32.10 26.57
N ASN A 29 12.54 -30.93 25.93
CA ASN A 29 11.27 -30.27 25.71
C ASN A 29 10.47 -31.21 24.81
N THR A 30 9.57 -31.98 25.41
CA THR A 30 8.45 -32.60 24.70
C THR A 30 7.52 -31.47 24.24
N ASP A 31 7.99 -30.70 23.26
CA ASP A 31 7.09 -29.97 22.37
C ASP A 31 6.35 -31.05 21.59
N THR A 32 5.18 -31.38 22.12
CA THR A 32 4.11 -31.96 21.33
C THR A 32 4.04 -31.15 20.05
N LEU A 33 4.28 -31.82 18.91
CA LEU A 33 4.09 -31.27 17.58
C LEU A 33 2.62 -30.84 17.47
N SER A 34 2.31 -29.63 17.92
CA SER A 34 1.02 -29.00 17.70
C SER A 34 0.93 -28.80 16.20
N VAL A 35 0.09 -29.59 15.54
CA VAL A 35 -0.23 -29.37 14.13
C VAL A 35 -0.77 -27.95 14.03
N ASP A 36 -0.06 -27.09 13.31
CA ASP A 36 -0.49 -25.72 13.07
C ASP A 36 -1.79 -25.76 12.24
N THR A 37 -2.92 -25.46 12.88
CA THR A 37 -4.25 -25.43 12.27
C THR A 37 -4.57 -24.05 11.70
N PHE A 38 -3.65 -23.10 11.80
CA PHE A 38 -3.88 -21.75 11.31
C PHE A 38 -3.87 -21.72 9.78
N GLN A 39 -4.99 -21.35 9.18
CA GLN A 39 -5.05 -21.11 7.74
C GLN A 39 -4.29 -19.82 7.42
N TRP A 40 -3.09 -19.91 6.85
CA TRP A 40 -2.25 -18.75 6.53
C TRP A 40 -2.74 -18.00 5.30
N GLU A 41 -3.19 -18.73 4.28
CA GLU A 41 -3.69 -18.17 3.03
C GLU A 41 -5.19 -17.87 3.14
N VAL A 42 -5.58 -16.67 2.70
CA VAL A 42 -6.97 -16.18 2.70
C VAL A 42 -7.57 -16.27 1.29
N ASP A 43 -6.77 -15.92 0.28
CA ASP A 43 -7.20 -15.86 -1.11
C ASP A 43 -5.99 -15.89 -2.05
N GLN A 44 -6.20 -16.33 -3.29
CA GLN A 44 -5.21 -16.27 -4.37
C GLN A 44 -5.91 -15.84 -5.67
N PHE A 45 -5.37 -14.80 -6.32
CA PHE A 45 -5.90 -14.29 -7.57
C PHE A 45 -4.79 -13.63 -8.39
N ALA A 46 -4.84 -13.75 -9.72
CA ALA A 46 -3.75 -13.34 -10.61
C ALA A 46 -2.39 -13.83 -10.08
N ASP A 47 -1.46 -12.89 -9.86
CA ASP A 47 -0.12 -13.09 -9.32
C ASP A 47 -0.02 -12.76 -7.81
N VAL A 48 -1.16 -12.61 -7.12
CA VAL A 48 -1.25 -12.23 -5.72
C VAL A 48 -1.72 -13.39 -4.86
N ARG A 49 -1.08 -13.55 -3.68
CA ARG A 49 -1.61 -14.34 -2.55
C ARG A 49 -1.86 -13.41 -1.38
N VAL A 50 -3.07 -13.48 -0.83
CA VAL A 50 -3.44 -12.75 0.38
C VAL A 50 -3.21 -13.67 1.57
N LEU A 51 -2.28 -13.26 2.44
CA LEU A 51 -1.96 -14.00 3.66
C LEU A 51 -2.50 -13.25 4.87
N ARG A 52 -2.71 -13.98 5.97
CA ARG A 52 -2.94 -13.42 7.30
C ARG A 52 -1.87 -13.89 8.27
N TYR A 53 -1.63 -13.11 9.31
CA TYR A 53 -0.62 -13.38 10.32
C TYR A 53 -1.25 -13.40 11.71
N GLN A 54 -0.64 -14.17 12.61
CA GLN A 54 -0.94 -14.13 14.03
C GLN A 54 -0.19 -12.97 14.68
N VAL A 55 -0.69 -12.49 15.83
CA VAL A 55 0.02 -11.54 16.69
C VAL A 55 0.35 -12.22 18.02
N PRO A 56 1.36 -13.12 18.07
CA PRO A 56 1.83 -13.69 19.32
C PRO A 56 2.28 -12.58 20.27
N GLY A 57 2.06 -12.74 21.58
CA GLY A 57 2.37 -11.68 22.53
C GLY A 57 1.19 -10.76 22.86
N TRP A 58 0.13 -10.74 22.04
CA TRP A 58 -1.01 -9.84 22.26
C TRP A 58 -1.65 -10.04 23.63
N GLU A 59 -1.87 -11.28 24.06
CA GLU A 59 -2.53 -11.56 25.34
C GLU A 59 -1.67 -11.25 26.56
N GLN A 60 -0.35 -11.18 26.39
CA GLN A 60 0.60 -10.81 27.43
C GLN A 60 0.69 -9.30 27.64
N LEU A 61 0.14 -8.48 26.73
CA LEU A 61 0.13 -7.02 26.87
C LEU A 61 -0.81 -6.59 27.99
N SER A 62 -0.36 -5.59 28.76
CA SER A 62 -1.23 -4.88 29.69
C SER A 62 -2.39 -4.19 28.95
N LEU A 63 -3.47 -3.86 29.67
CA LEU A 63 -4.59 -3.12 29.08
C LEU A 63 -4.14 -1.77 28.49
N GLN A 64 -3.19 -1.09 29.13
CA GLN A 64 -2.62 0.17 28.62
C GLN A 64 -1.94 -0.03 27.27
N GLN A 65 -1.09 -1.05 27.14
CA GLN A 65 -0.40 -1.37 25.88
C GLN A 65 -1.38 -1.80 24.78
N LYS A 66 -2.41 -2.59 25.11
CA LYS A 66 -3.47 -2.95 24.16
C LYS A 66 -4.23 -1.71 23.65
N LYS A 67 -4.54 -0.76 24.54
CA LYS A 67 -5.15 0.53 24.15
C LYS A 67 -4.24 1.35 23.25
N LEU A 68 -2.96 1.47 23.60
CA LEU A 68 -1.97 2.18 22.79
C LEU A 68 -1.89 1.58 21.37
N ALA A 69 -1.71 0.26 21.27
CA ALA A 69 -1.65 -0.45 20.00
C ALA A 69 -2.94 -0.28 19.17
N TYR A 70 -4.11 -0.35 19.82
CA TYR A 70 -5.40 -0.11 19.18
C TYR A 70 -5.49 1.33 18.61
N TYR A 71 -5.17 2.36 19.40
CA TYR A 71 -5.24 3.74 18.93
C TYR A 71 -4.25 4.03 17.80
N LEU A 72 -3.03 3.51 17.86
CA LEU A 72 -2.06 3.62 16.77
C LEU A 72 -2.53 2.91 15.50
N THR A 73 -3.18 1.75 15.63
CA THR A 73 -3.78 1.03 14.50
C THR A 73 -4.90 1.85 13.86
N MET A 74 -5.79 2.44 14.68
CA MET A 74 -6.87 3.30 14.19
C MET A 74 -6.33 4.55 13.49
N ALA A 75 -5.26 5.16 14.01
CA ALA A 75 -4.58 6.27 13.35
C ALA A 75 -4.06 5.85 11.96
N GLY A 76 -3.38 4.69 11.86
CA GLY A 76 -2.91 4.16 10.57
C GLY A 76 -4.04 3.89 9.56
N LEU A 77 -5.13 3.28 10.01
CA LEU A 77 -6.30 2.98 9.15
C LEU A 77 -7.02 4.24 8.66
N SER A 78 -7.00 5.32 9.45
CA SER A 78 -7.66 6.59 9.12
C SER A 78 -6.98 7.31 7.95
N GLY A 79 -5.70 7.04 7.71
CA GLY A 79 -4.94 7.59 6.58
C GLY A 79 -5.11 6.85 5.25
N ARG A 80 -5.91 5.77 5.19
CA ARG A 80 -6.03 4.90 4.00
C ARG A 80 -6.30 5.69 2.72
N ASP A 81 -7.26 6.61 2.75
CA ASP A 81 -7.72 7.32 1.55
C ASP A 81 -6.66 8.28 0.97
N ILE A 82 -5.72 8.74 1.81
CA ILE A 82 -4.60 9.57 1.38
C ILE A 82 -3.75 8.82 0.35
N LEU A 83 -3.38 7.56 0.65
CA LEU A 83 -2.57 6.74 -0.25
C LEU A 83 -3.29 6.45 -1.57
N TRP A 84 -4.59 6.22 -1.53
CA TRP A 84 -5.38 5.96 -2.74
C TRP A 84 -5.34 7.17 -3.67
N ASP A 85 -5.58 8.37 -3.13
CA ASP A 85 -5.53 9.61 -3.90
C ASP A 85 -4.12 9.93 -4.40
N GLN A 86 -3.10 9.76 -3.57
CA GLN A 86 -1.68 9.93 -3.95
C GLN A 86 -1.27 8.98 -5.08
N ASN A 87 -1.76 7.74 -5.08
CA ASN A 87 -1.45 6.78 -6.12
C ASN A 87 -2.02 7.17 -7.49
N TYR A 88 -3.20 7.81 -7.54
CA TYR A 88 -3.83 8.30 -8.78
C TYR A 88 -5.10 9.11 -8.48
N ARG A 89 -5.30 10.23 -9.18
CA ARG A 89 -6.36 11.23 -8.93
C ARG A 89 -7.81 10.69 -9.02
N HIS A 90 -8.05 9.59 -9.74
CA HIS A 90 -9.39 8.99 -9.85
C HIS A 90 -9.60 7.76 -8.96
N ASN A 91 -8.58 7.32 -8.20
CA ASN A 91 -8.65 6.07 -7.43
C ASN A 91 -9.75 6.04 -6.39
N LEU A 92 -10.03 7.14 -5.69
CA LEU A 92 -11.10 7.19 -4.69
C LEU A 92 -12.48 7.04 -5.33
N GLU A 93 -12.69 7.61 -6.51
CA GLU A 93 -13.93 7.47 -7.27
C GLU A 93 -14.10 6.02 -7.75
N VAL A 94 -13.07 5.46 -8.38
CA VAL A 94 -13.06 4.06 -8.84
C VAL A 94 -13.33 3.11 -7.68
N ARG A 95 -12.63 3.27 -6.55
CA ARG A 95 -12.82 2.46 -5.35
C ARG A 95 -14.27 2.48 -4.87
N LYS A 96 -14.84 3.68 -4.73
CA LYS A 96 -16.23 3.86 -4.26
C LYS A 96 -17.23 3.20 -5.22
N ALA A 97 -17.00 3.29 -6.53
CA ALA A 97 -17.83 2.63 -7.52
C ALA A 97 -17.76 1.10 -7.40
N LEU A 98 -16.56 0.52 -7.31
CA LEU A 98 -16.36 -0.91 -7.11
C LEU A 98 -16.99 -1.41 -5.80
N GLU A 99 -16.77 -0.70 -4.69
CA GLU A 99 -17.38 -1.00 -3.38
C GLU A 99 -18.90 -0.98 -3.46
N LYS A 100 -19.48 0.00 -4.18
CA LYS A 100 -20.92 0.12 -4.36
C LYS A 100 -21.49 -0.99 -5.25
N ILE A 101 -20.82 -1.36 -6.34
CA ILE A 101 -21.21 -2.51 -7.18
C ILE A 101 -21.22 -3.79 -6.35
N LEU A 102 -20.13 -4.08 -5.63
CA LEU A 102 -19.99 -5.29 -4.82
C LEU A 102 -21.07 -5.42 -3.73
N ARG A 103 -21.44 -4.30 -3.10
CA ARG A 103 -22.45 -4.27 -2.05
C ARG A 103 -23.89 -4.30 -2.59
N ASP A 104 -24.17 -3.51 -3.62
CA ASP A 104 -25.54 -3.12 -3.97
C ASP A 104 -26.06 -3.77 -5.25
N TYR A 105 -25.20 -4.26 -6.17
CA TYR A 105 -25.65 -4.89 -7.43
C TYR A 105 -26.47 -6.16 -7.17
N LYS A 106 -27.71 -6.22 -7.69
CA LYS A 106 -28.66 -7.33 -7.46
C LYS A 106 -28.85 -8.27 -8.66
N GLY A 107 -28.16 -8.01 -9.78
CA GLY A 107 -28.20 -8.88 -10.95
C GLY A 107 -27.37 -10.16 -10.78
N GLU A 108 -27.15 -10.87 -11.87
CA GLU A 108 -26.39 -12.12 -11.88
C GLU A 108 -24.92 -11.91 -11.44
N ARG A 109 -24.48 -12.72 -10.47
CA ARG A 109 -23.12 -12.71 -9.88
C ARG A 109 -22.37 -14.00 -10.20
N SER A 110 -22.48 -14.42 -11.46
CA SER A 110 -21.88 -15.63 -12.01
C SER A 110 -21.52 -15.39 -13.47
N GLY A 111 -20.64 -16.24 -13.99
CA GLY A 111 -20.20 -16.19 -15.38
C GLY A 111 -18.91 -15.40 -15.59
N ALA A 112 -18.31 -15.57 -16.76
CA ALA A 112 -16.97 -15.08 -17.06
C ALA A 112 -16.79 -13.57 -16.85
N ASP A 113 -17.79 -12.76 -17.24
CA ASP A 113 -17.72 -11.31 -17.06
C ASP A 113 -17.74 -10.89 -15.59
N TRP A 114 -18.56 -11.57 -14.76
CA TRP A 114 -18.58 -11.34 -13.31
C TRP A 114 -17.27 -11.78 -12.66
N ASP A 115 -16.73 -12.93 -13.05
CA ASP A 115 -15.47 -13.44 -12.52
C ASP A 115 -14.29 -12.51 -12.88
N ASN A 116 -14.26 -12.00 -14.12
CA ASN A 116 -13.27 -11.01 -14.55
C ASN A 116 -13.46 -9.66 -13.84
N PHE A 117 -14.70 -9.24 -13.55
CA PHE A 117 -14.98 -8.06 -12.72
C PHE A 117 -14.46 -8.24 -11.29
N MET A 118 -14.74 -9.39 -10.67
CA MET A 118 -14.26 -9.71 -9.33
C MET A 118 -12.72 -9.73 -9.28
N LEU A 119 -12.05 -10.30 -10.29
CA LEU A 119 -10.61 -10.28 -10.41
C LEU A 119 -10.05 -8.85 -10.47
N TYR A 120 -10.61 -8.01 -11.36
CA TYR A 120 -10.21 -6.61 -11.48
C TYR A 120 -10.41 -5.85 -10.17
N ALA A 121 -11.57 -6.01 -9.51
CA ALA A 121 -11.83 -5.34 -8.24
C ALA A 121 -10.84 -5.76 -7.16
N LYS A 122 -10.53 -7.06 -7.04
CA LYS A 122 -9.52 -7.57 -6.10
C LYS A 122 -8.12 -6.98 -6.36
N GLN A 123 -7.70 -6.90 -7.63
CA GLN A 123 -6.44 -6.27 -8.02
C GLN A 123 -6.39 -4.79 -7.62
N VAL A 124 -7.47 -4.03 -7.87
CA VAL A 124 -7.57 -2.62 -7.51
C VAL A 124 -7.48 -2.42 -5.99
N PHE A 125 -8.19 -3.24 -5.20
CA PHE A 125 -8.14 -3.18 -3.74
C PHE A 125 -6.76 -3.51 -3.19
N PHE A 126 -6.13 -4.57 -3.72
CA PHE A 126 -4.81 -4.99 -3.27
C PHE A 126 -3.74 -3.94 -3.57
N ALA A 127 -3.80 -3.31 -4.74
CA ALA A 127 -2.79 -2.35 -5.18
C ALA A 127 -3.01 -0.92 -4.66
N ASN A 128 -4.10 -0.66 -3.94
CA ASN A 128 -4.54 0.68 -3.54
C ASN A 128 -4.71 1.62 -4.75
N GLY A 129 -5.24 1.10 -5.85
CA GLY A 129 -5.43 1.84 -7.10
C GLY A 129 -5.45 0.97 -8.35
N ILE A 130 -5.64 1.59 -9.51
CA ILE A 130 -5.81 0.90 -10.81
C ILE A 130 -4.51 0.42 -11.47
N HIS A 131 -3.38 0.51 -10.77
CA HIS A 131 -2.07 0.14 -11.30
C HIS A 131 -1.43 -0.94 -10.44
N HIS A 132 -0.73 -1.85 -11.10
CA HIS A 132 0.01 -2.93 -10.47
C HIS A 132 0.98 -2.41 -9.41
N HIS A 133 0.85 -2.90 -8.17
CA HIS A 133 1.63 -2.45 -7.02
C HIS A 133 3.16 -2.56 -7.20
N TYR A 134 3.63 -3.60 -7.91
CA TYR A 134 5.05 -3.79 -8.25
C TYR A 134 5.44 -3.29 -9.67
N GLY A 135 4.83 -3.83 -10.74
CA GLY A 135 5.16 -3.48 -12.13
C GLY A 135 4.68 -2.11 -12.61
N MET A 136 3.94 -1.38 -11.78
CA MET A 136 3.39 -0.03 -12.03
C MET A 136 2.46 0.12 -13.23
N GLY A 137 2.24 -0.93 -14.02
CA GLY A 137 1.35 -0.90 -15.20
C GLY A 137 -0.13 -0.84 -14.81
N LYS A 138 -0.94 -0.12 -15.57
CA LYS A 138 -2.40 -0.09 -15.37
C LYS A 138 -3.02 -1.47 -15.58
N PHE A 139 -3.94 -1.85 -14.69
CA PHE A 139 -4.77 -3.04 -14.90
C PHE A 139 -5.78 -2.78 -16.01
N MET A 140 -5.86 -3.70 -16.97
CA MET A 140 -6.88 -3.64 -18.02
C MET A 140 -8.07 -4.54 -17.64
N PRO A 141 -9.31 -4.01 -17.62
CA PRO A 141 -10.50 -4.83 -17.46
C PRO A 141 -10.58 -5.94 -18.51
N ASN A 142 -10.83 -7.18 -18.08
CA ASN A 142 -11.03 -8.33 -18.97
C ASN A 142 -12.53 -8.69 -19.12
N PHE A 143 -13.38 -7.67 -19.11
CA PHE A 143 -14.82 -7.75 -19.34
C PHE A 143 -15.22 -6.57 -20.23
N PRO A 144 -16.31 -6.65 -21.01
CA PRO A 144 -16.65 -5.59 -21.94
C PRO A 144 -17.15 -4.33 -21.20
N ARG A 145 -16.83 -3.15 -21.74
CA ARG A 145 -17.30 -1.87 -21.19
C ARG A 145 -18.81 -1.82 -20.96
N PRO A 146 -19.68 -2.24 -21.91
CA PRO A 146 -21.12 -2.30 -21.68
C PRO A 146 -21.53 -3.13 -20.45
N TYR A 147 -20.78 -4.18 -20.12
CA TYR A 147 -21.04 -4.96 -18.91
C TYR A 147 -20.76 -4.14 -17.64
N PHE A 148 -19.63 -3.43 -17.58
CA PHE A 148 -19.34 -2.53 -16.47
C PHE A 148 -20.39 -1.43 -16.31
N ASP A 149 -20.83 -0.82 -17.41
CA ASP A 149 -21.88 0.20 -17.40
C ASP A 149 -23.19 -0.39 -16.82
N SER A 150 -23.50 -1.66 -17.14
CA SER A 150 -24.66 -2.35 -16.56
C SER A 150 -24.52 -2.59 -15.05
N LEU A 151 -23.31 -2.91 -14.56
CA LEU A 151 -23.04 -3.06 -13.12
C LEU A 151 -23.21 -1.72 -12.38
N VAL A 152 -22.68 -0.63 -12.96
CA VAL A 152 -22.81 0.72 -12.43
C VAL A 152 -24.28 1.12 -12.34
N ALA A 153 -25.04 0.97 -13.43
CA ALA A 153 -26.47 1.26 -13.47
C ALA A 153 -27.27 0.40 -12.48
N GLY A 154 -27.01 -0.91 -12.45
CA GLY A 154 -27.73 -1.87 -11.60
C GLY A 154 -27.40 -1.77 -10.10
N SER A 155 -26.33 -1.07 -9.72
CA SER A 155 -25.98 -0.80 -8.31
C SER A 155 -26.24 0.66 -7.90
N GLY A 156 -26.50 1.54 -8.86
CA GLY A 156 -26.55 2.98 -8.68
C GLY A 156 -25.19 3.59 -8.31
N ALA A 157 -24.08 2.93 -8.67
CA ALA A 157 -22.74 3.46 -8.41
C ALA A 157 -22.54 4.79 -9.15
N GLY A 158 -21.89 5.75 -8.49
CA GLY A 158 -21.50 7.01 -9.11
C GLY A 158 -20.06 6.92 -9.61
N ILE A 159 -19.86 7.07 -10.92
CA ILE A 159 -18.55 7.20 -11.55
C ILE A 159 -18.68 8.04 -12.83
N ALA A 160 -17.79 9.01 -13.01
CA ALA A 160 -17.75 9.88 -14.17
C ALA A 160 -17.43 9.08 -15.44
N LYS A 161 -18.06 9.45 -16.55
CA LYS A 161 -17.88 8.76 -17.84
C LYS A 161 -16.41 8.77 -18.25
N GLU A 162 -15.75 9.91 -18.07
CA GLU A 162 -14.34 10.13 -18.37
C GLU A 162 -13.45 9.17 -17.57
N THR A 163 -13.74 8.98 -16.28
CA THR A 163 -13.02 8.01 -15.43
C THR A 163 -13.17 6.60 -15.98
N VAL A 164 -14.40 6.19 -16.36
CA VAL A 164 -14.60 4.86 -16.93
C VAL A 164 -13.91 4.75 -18.30
N ASP A 165 -13.92 5.78 -19.14
CA ASP A 165 -13.21 5.78 -20.42
C ASP A 165 -11.71 5.53 -20.22
N ILE A 166 -11.10 6.15 -19.20
CA ILE A 166 -9.70 5.89 -18.82
C ILE A 166 -9.48 4.44 -18.37
N LEU A 167 -10.41 3.80 -17.64
CA LEU A 167 -10.22 2.41 -17.20
C LEU A 167 -10.09 1.44 -18.39
N PHE A 168 -10.74 1.75 -19.51
CA PHE A 168 -10.79 0.88 -20.69
C PHE A 168 -9.84 1.30 -21.82
N ASP A 169 -9.26 2.50 -21.78
CA ASP A 169 -8.30 2.99 -22.78
C ASP A 169 -6.87 2.52 -22.45
N PRO A 170 -6.23 1.64 -23.23
CA PRO A 170 -4.88 1.15 -22.94
C PRO A 170 -3.76 2.20 -23.11
N ALA A 171 -4.06 3.37 -23.69
CA ALA A 171 -3.07 4.42 -23.97
C ALA A 171 -2.98 5.50 -22.88
N VAL A 172 -3.97 5.60 -21.99
CA VAL A 172 -4.06 6.66 -20.97
C VAL A 172 -3.57 6.17 -19.61
N ASP A 173 -2.83 7.00 -18.88
CA ASP A 173 -2.38 6.74 -17.50
C ASP A 173 -1.77 5.34 -17.32
N THR A 174 -0.95 4.90 -18.28
CA THR A 174 -0.50 3.51 -18.42
C THR A 174 0.44 3.04 -17.32
N LYS A 175 1.11 3.98 -16.64
CA LYS A 175 2.07 3.71 -15.56
C LYS A 175 1.76 4.59 -14.36
N LYS A 176 1.70 3.99 -13.17
CA LYS A 176 1.67 4.74 -11.89
C LYS A 176 2.92 5.58 -11.74
N VAL A 177 4.08 4.92 -11.85
CA VAL A 177 5.41 5.54 -11.88
C VAL A 177 6.11 5.10 -13.15
N SER A 178 6.54 6.07 -13.96
CA SER A 178 7.34 5.88 -15.15
C SER A 178 8.81 6.14 -14.83
N LEU A 179 9.68 5.25 -15.29
CA LEU A 179 11.15 5.41 -15.27
C LEU A 179 11.72 5.48 -16.70
N ASP A 180 10.84 5.73 -17.67
CA ASP A 180 11.20 5.87 -19.07
C ASP A 180 12.04 7.14 -19.27
N ARG A 181 13.30 6.96 -19.68
CA ARG A 181 14.25 8.07 -19.87
C ARG A 181 13.96 8.92 -21.08
N ASP A 182 13.15 8.39 -22.02
CA ASP A 182 12.79 9.07 -23.26
C ASP A 182 11.52 9.93 -23.09
N LYS A 183 10.91 9.89 -21.90
CA LYS A 183 9.72 10.67 -21.55
C LYS A 183 9.99 11.56 -20.34
N ASP A 184 9.18 12.60 -20.18
CA ASP A 184 9.13 13.33 -18.92
C ASP A 184 8.54 12.42 -17.84
N VAL A 185 9.35 12.05 -16.84
CA VAL A 185 8.96 11.06 -15.82
C VAL A 185 7.83 11.55 -14.92
N VAL A 186 7.61 12.86 -14.78
CA VAL A 186 6.49 13.39 -13.99
C VAL A 186 5.21 13.28 -14.81
N LEU A 187 5.20 13.84 -16.03
CA LEU A 187 4.01 13.80 -16.89
C LEU A 187 3.64 12.39 -17.35
N ALA A 188 4.62 11.49 -17.49
CA ALA A 188 4.38 10.10 -17.87
C ALA A 188 3.92 9.22 -16.70
N SER A 189 3.89 9.75 -15.47
CA SER A 189 3.48 9.03 -14.27
C SER A 189 2.08 9.43 -13.83
N ALA A 190 1.21 8.46 -13.56
CA ALA A 190 -0.14 8.71 -13.06
C ALA A 190 -0.20 9.04 -11.55
N VAL A 191 0.90 8.92 -10.80
CA VAL A 191 0.94 9.36 -9.39
C VAL A 191 0.52 10.81 -9.24
N ASN A 192 -0.23 11.08 -8.18
CA ASN A 192 -0.94 12.35 -7.99
C ASN A 192 -0.15 13.35 -7.13
N PHE A 193 1.18 13.29 -7.14
CA PHE A 193 2.05 14.21 -6.38
C PHE A 193 2.26 15.56 -7.08
N TYR A 194 1.93 15.63 -8.37
CA TYR A 194 2.12 16.81 -9.20
C TYR A 194 0.80 17.15 -9.93
N GLY A 195 0.66 18.40 -10.37
CA GLY A 195 -0.34 18.77 -11.37
C GLY A 195 -0.12 17.98 -12.66
N ASP A 196 -1.19 17.75 -13.43
CA ASP A 196 -1.14 17.07 -14.73
C ASP A 196 -0.41 17.88 -15.81
N ASP A 197 -0.11 19.13 -15.52
CA ASP A 197 0.60 20.10 -16.36
C ASP A 197 2.02 20.45 -15.84
N VAL A 198 2.49 19.76 -14.79
CA VAL A 198 3.81 20.01 -14.17
C VAL A 198 4.83 18.98 -14.68
N ASN A 199 5.94 19.45 -15.24
CA ASN A 199 6.98 18.58 -15.79
C ASN A 199 8.20 18.42 -14.85
N ALA A 200 9.05 17.42 -15.11
CA ALA A 200 10.20 17.09 -14.25
C ALA A 200 11.20 18.24 -14.10
N LYS A 201 11.41 19.05 -15.16
CA LYS A 201 12.31 20.19 -15.12
C LYS A 201 11.80 21.30 -14.20
N GLU A 202 10.50 21.56 -14.24
CA GLU A 202 9.82 22.51 -13.35
C GLU A 202 9.91 22.07 -11.88
N VAL A 203 9.67 20.79 -11.60
CA VAL A 203 9.84 20.22 -10.24
C VAL A 203 11.27 20.43 -9.72
N ALA A 204 12.27 20.07 -10.53
CA ALA A 204 13.67 20.20 -10.15
C ALA A 204 14.06 21.67 -9.89
N ALA A 205 13.62 22.59 -10.76
CA ALA A 205 13.88 24.02 -10.58
C ALA A 205 13.21 24.59 -9.33
N PHE A 206 11.98 24.15 -9.03
CA PHE A 206 11.22 24.61 -7.87
C PHE A 206 11.91 24.26 -6.55
N TYR A 207 12.39 23.03 -6.39
CA TYR A 207 13.04 22.59 -5.15
C TYR A 207 14.51 22.99 -5.05
N ALA A 208 15.25 23.06 -6.16
CA ALA A 208 16.64 23.55 -6.15
C ALA A 208 16.75 24.99 -5.64
N ALA A 209 15.72 25.82 -5.85
CA ALA A 209 15.67 27.19 -5.35
C ALA A 209 15.53 27.29 -3.81
N ARG A 210 15.19 26.18 -3.13
CA ARG A 210 14.99 26.11 -1.67
C ARG A 210 16.13 25.43 -0.94
N GLU A 211 17.08 24.87 -1.68
CA GLU A 211 18.22 24.18 -1.11
C GLU A 211 19.26 25.20 -0.62
N ASP A 212 19.55 25.19 0.69
CA ASP A 212 20.72 25.86 1.25
C ASP A 212 21.88 24.86 1.33
N LYS A 213 22.86 25.03 0.45
CA LYS A 213 24.04 24.15 0.37
C LYS A 213 24.94 24.21 1.61
N ASN A 214 24.74 25.20 2.48
CA ASN A 214 25.52 25.36 3.71
C ASN A 214 24.77 24.87 4.96
N ASP A 215 23.50 24.45 4.82
CA ASP A 215 22.74 23.89 5.92
C ASP A 215 23.22 22.46 6.22
N SER A 216 23.75 22.25 7.43
CA SER A 216 24.18 20.92 7.90
C SER A 216 23.02 20.00 8.29
N THR A 217 21.79 20.52 8.32
CA THR A 217 20.56 19.84 8.73
C THR A 217 19.39 20.18 7.79
N PRO A 218 19.54 19.97 6.46
CA PRO A 218 18.56 20.43 5.49
C PRO A 218 17.21 19.73 5.68
N LEU A 219 16.13 20.49 5.50
CA LEU A 219 14.78 19.95 5.52
C LEU A 219 14.49 19.12 4.26
N SER A 220 13.61 18.13 4.40
CA SER A 220 13.05 17.38 3.28
C SER A 220 12.00 18.20 2.54
N TRP A 221 12.44 19.05 1.61
CA TRP A 221 11.53 19.85 0.78
C TRP A 221 10.63 18.96 -0.10
N GLY A 222 9.35 19.31 -0.19
CA GLY A 222 8.37 18.55 -0.99
C GLY A 222 7.90 17.23 -0.39
N LEU A 223 8.26 16.91 0.86
CA LEU A 223 7.94 15.62 1.47
C LEU A 223 6.43 15.42 1.72
N ASN A 224 5.72 16.48 2.10
CA ASN A 224 4.31 16.43 2.48
C ASN A 224 3.45 17.42 1.69
N SER A 225 3.65 17.49 0.38
CA SER A 225 2.90 18.40 -0.46
C SER A 225 2.62 17.81 -1.84
N LYS A 226 1.54 18.30 -2.46
CA LYS A 226 1.33 18.18 -3.89
C LYS A 226 1.78 19.48 -4.57
N LEU A 227 2.64 19.39 -5.57
CA LEU A 227 3.09 20.58 -6.32
C LEU A 227 2.15 20.84 -7.50
N VAL A 228 1.52 22.01 -7.54
CA VAL A 228 0.50 22.36 -8.54
C VAL A 228 0.75 23.74 -9.11
N ARG A 229 0.20 24.01 -10.29
CA ARG A 229 0.13 25.37 -10.84
C ARG A 229 -1.08 26.11 -10.28
N GLY A 230 -0.84 27.23 -9.62
CA GLY A 230 -1.88 28.12 -9.10
C GLY A 230 -2.58 28.91 -10.22
N ALA A 231 -3.64 29.62 -9.85
CA ALA A 231 -4.41 30.46 -10.78
C ALA A 231 -3.60 31.63 -11.38
N ASP A 232 -2.51 32.02 -10.74
CA ASP A 232 -1.56 33.04 -11.22
C ASP A 232 -0.49 32.46 -12.17
N GLY A 233 -0.58 31.17 -12.49
CA GLY A 233 0.35 30.44 -13.35
C GLY A 233 1.64 29.99 -12.65
N LYS A 234 1.82 30.29 -11.36
CA LYS A 234 3.04 29.92 -10.60
C LYS A 234 2.85 28.59 -9.89
N LEU A 235 3.97 27.88 -9.71
CA LEU A 235 3.97 26.64 -8.93
C LEU A 235 3.84 26.94 -7.44
N MET A 236 3.02 26.16 -6.75
CA MET A 236 2.81 26.22 -5.31
C MET A 236 2.60 24.81 -4.73
N GLU A 237 2.95 24.66 -3.46
CA GLU A 237 2.71 23.43 -2.71
C GLU A 237 1.34 23.47 -2.04
N GLN A 238 0.54 22.44 -2.26
CA GLN A 238 -0.62 22.13 -1.44
C GLN A 238 -0.17 21.18 -0.33
N THR A 239 0.20 21.75 0.82
CA THR A 239 0.69 20.99 1.98
C THR A 239 -0.39 20.05 2.52
N TRP A 240 0.01 18.82 2.81
CA TRP A 240 -0.79 17.79 3.46
C TRP A 240 -0.74 18.01 4.97
N LYS A 241 -1.80 18.59 5.51
CA LYS A 241 -1.93 18.92 6.93
C LYS A 241 -3.39 19.11 7.33
N VAL A 242 -3.68 19.13 8.62
CA VAL A 242 -4.96 19.56 9.18
C VAL A 242 -5.27 20.99 8.68
N GLY A 243 -6.49 21.17 8.16
CA GLY A 243 -6.91 22.41 7.51
C GLY A 243 -6.30 22.67 6.11
N GLY A 244 -5.46 21.77 5.61
CA GLY A 244 -4.88 21.79 4.26
C GLY A 244 -5.40 20.64 3.38
N MET A 245 -4.58 20.22 2.41
CA MET A 245 -4.88 19.05 1.60
C MET A 245 -4.88 17.80 2.49
N TYR A 246 -5.84 16.90 2.25
CA TYR A 246 -6.14 15.74 3.12
C TYR A 246 -6.55 16.07 4.57
N GLY A 247 -6.84 17.33 4.89
CA GLY A 247 -7.10 17.77 6.27
C GLY A 247 -8.18 16.97 6.99
N ALA A 248 -9.27 16.57 6.32
CA ALA A 248 -10.31 15.75 6.95
C ALA A 248 -9.81 14.37 7.42
N ALA A 249 -9.00 13.70 6.60
CA ALA A 249 -8.41 12.40 6.97
C ALA A 249 -7.34 12.58 8.06
N LEU A 250 -6.50 13.61 7.94
CA LEU A 250 -5.46 13.90 8.94
C LEU A 250 -6.03 14.32 10.29
N SER A 251 -7.16 15.03 10.34
CA SER A 251 -7.87 15.30 11.59
C SER A 251 -8.33 14.01 12.28
N GLU A 252 -8.79 13.02 11.53
CA GLU A 252 -9.15 11.71 12.09
C GLU A 252 -7.90 10.96 12.59
N VAL A 253 -6.79 11.01 11.86
CA VAL A 253 -5.48 10.47 12.31
C VAL A 253 -5.07 11.12 13.64
N VAL A 254 -5.08 12.45 13.71
CA VAL A 254 -4.71 13.23 14.91
C VAL A 254 -5.59 12.88 16.10
N LYS A 255 -6.91 12.76 15.91
CA LYS A 255 -7.83 12.33 16.99
C LYS A 255 -7.42 11.00 17.63
N TRP A 256 -6.96 10.04 16.83
CA TRP A 256 -6.48 8.75 17.35
C TRP A 256 -5.09 8.85 17.99
N LEU A 257 -4.21 9.69 17.44
CA LEU A 257 -2.89 9.95 18.03
C LEU A 257 -2.99 10.66 19.39
N GLU A 258 -3.95 11.58 19.58
CA GLU A 258 -4.20 12.21 20.88
C GLU A 258 -4.57 11.17 21.94
N LYS A 259 -5.46 10.23 21.59
CA LYS A 259 -5.80 9.09 22.46
C LYS A 259 -4.61 8.18 22.73
N ALA A 260 -3.77 7.92 21.72
CA ALA A 260 -2.54 7.14 21.87
C ALA A 260 -1.56 7.80 22.85
N LYS A 261 -1.41 9.13 22.77
CA LYS A 261 -0.54 9.92 23.64
C LYS A 261 -0.93 9.82 25.12
N GLU A 262 -2.23 9.81 25.43
CA GLU A 262 -2.75 9.68 26.81
C GLU A 262 -2.38 8.35 27.47
N VAL A 263 -2.17 7.29 26.69
CA VAL A 263 -1.84 5.95 27.17
C VAL A 263 -0.41 5.52 26.85
N ALA A 264 0.45 6.47 26.46
CA ALA A 264 1.85 6.21 26.17
C ALA A 264 2.57 5.55 27.37
N GLU A 265 3.50 4.65 27.08
CA GLU A 265 4.21 3.83 28.07
C GLU A 265 5.25 4.64 28.87
N ASN A 266 5.70 5.78 28.32
CA ASN A 266 6.66 6.67 28.97
C ASN A 266 6.61 8.10 28.38
N PRO A 267 7.21 9.09 29.06
CA PRO A 267 7.21 10.48 28.60
C PRO A 267 7.84 10.70 27.20
N GLN A 268 8.85 9.92 26.84
CA GLN A 268 9.53 10.03 25.54
C GLN A 268 8.61 9.57 24.41
N GLN A 269 7.86 8.46 24.59
CA GLN A 269 6.87 8.00 23.63
C GLN A 269 5.71 9.00 23.49
N ALA A 270 5.22 9.56 24.61
CA ALA A 270 4.21 10.62 24.58
C ALA A 270 4.70 11.86 23.82
N LYS A 271 5.97 12.25 24.00
CA LYS A 271 6.59 13.36 23.27
C LYS A 271 6.69 13.06 21.77
N ALA A 272 7.12 11.86 21.38
CA ALA A 272 7.22 11.47 19.98
C ALA A 272 5.85 11.52 19.28
N ILE A 273 4.80 10.98 19.91
CA ILE A 273 3.42 11.06 19.40
C ILE A 273 2.97 12.54 19.33
N GLY A 274 3.30 13.35 20.33
CA GLY A 274 3.02 14.78 20.34
C GLY A 274 3.62 15.52 19.14
N LEU A 275 4.89 15.27 18.83
CA LEU A 275 5.56 15.89 17.66
C LEU A 275 4.95 15.43 16.34
N LEU A 276 4.50 14.17 16.25
CA LEU A 276 3.79 13.68 15.07
C LEU A 276 2.43 14.35 14.89
N ILE A 277 1.72 14.64 16.00
CA ILE A 277 0.49 15.43 15.97
C ILE A 277 0.77 16.86 15.49
N GLU A 278 1.83 17.52 15.98
CA GLU A 278 2.19 18.87 15.56
C GLU A 278 2.60 18.95 14.08
N TYR A 279 3.17 17.87 13.53
CA TYR A 279 3.54 17.77 12.13
C TYR A 279 2.32 17.66 11.19
N TYR A 280 1.24 16.99 11.63
CA TYR A 280 0.02 16.79 10.86
C TYR A 280 -0.95 17.96 10.96
#